data_AF-A0A1E4YB35-F1
#
_entry.id   AF-A0A1E4YB35-F1
#
_cell.length_a   1.000
_cell.length_b   1.000
_cell.length_c   1.000
_cell.angle_alpha   90.00
_cell.angle_beta   90.00
_cell.angle_gamma   90.00
#
_symmetry.space_group_name_H-M   'P 1'
#
loop_
_entity.id
_entity.type
_entity.pdbx_description
1 polymer ?
#
loop_
_entity_poly.entity_id
_entity_poly.type
_entity_poly.pdbx_seq_one_letter_code
_entity_poly.pdbx_strand_id
1 'polypeptide(L)'
;MTFEPLFDAPIAIQIHVAAVVPAALLGAYLLVRPKGTSRHRLLGKIWLVLMVVTALSSFFIHQINMFYGFSPIHLLSIFVLFGCWGAIANARKHNIEAHKRIVRSLYFGGIVAAGAFTFLPSRIMNEVAFDGDETAPFLVAAGIAIALLWLMSKEIRQRRRLS
;
A
#
# COMPACT_ATOMS: atom_id res chain seq x y z
N MET A 1 -14.09 -12.35 13.03
CA MET A 1 -12.87 -12.48 12.18
C MET A 1 -12.60 -13.96 11.96
N THR A 2 -12.85 -14.44 10.75
CA THR A 2 -12.53 -15.80 10.30
C THR A 2 -11.58 -15.70 9.10
N PHE A 3 -10.62 -16.63 8.98
CA PHE A 3 -9.68 -16.66 7.85
C PHE A 3 -10.14 -17.57 6.70
N GLU A 4 -11.25 -18.27 6.89
CA GLU A 4 -11.84 -19.20 5.92
C GLU A 4 -12.03 -18.55 4.53
N PRO A 5 -12.57 -17.32 4.40
CA PRO A 5 -12.71 -16.68 3.08
C PRO A 5 -11.38 -16.43 2.35
N LEU A 6 -10.27 -16.32 3.10
CA LEU A 6 -8.95 -16.11 2.51
C LEU A 6 -8.32 -17.42 2.03
N PHE A 7 -8.53 -18.53 2.75
CA PHE A 7 -7.97 -19.83 2.37
C PHE A 7 -8.71 -20.47 1.19
N ASP A 8 -10.00 -20.15 1.02
CA ASP A 8 -10.79 -20.59 -0.13
C ASP A 8 -10.62 -19.69 -1.36
N ALA A 9 -9.97 -18.52 -1.19
CA ALA A 9 -9.71 -17.60 -2.27
C ALA A 9 -8.69 -18.18 -3.28
N PRO A 10 -8.75 -17.75 -4.57
CA PRO A 10 -7.74 -18.12 -5.56
C PRO A 10 -6.31 -17.85 -5.09
N ILE A 11 -5.37 -18.70 -5.51
CA ILE A 11 -3.97 -18.62 -5.08
C ILE A 11 -3.32 -17.24 -5.31
N ALA A 12 -3.74 -16.53 -6.36
CA ALA A 12 -3.29 -15.16 -6.62
C ALA A 12 -3.64 -14.18 -5.49
N ILE A 13 -4.83 -14.31 -4.90
CA ILE A 13 -5.27 -13.48 -3.77
C ILE A 13 -4.46 -13.83 -2.53
N GLN A 14 -4.22 -15.11 -2.27
CA GLN A 14 -3.41 -15.55 -1.14
C GLN A 14 -1.98 -15.01 -1.22
N ILE A 15 -1.34 -15.12 -2.39
CA ILE A 15 0.00 -14.56 -2.65
C ILE A 15 -0.01 -13.04 -2.46
N HIS A 16 -1.02 -12.36 -3.01
CA HIS A 16 -1.15 -10.91 -2.89
C HIS A 16 -1.23 -10.46 -1.42
N VAL A 17 -2.10 -11.10 -0.62
CA VAL A 17 -2.28 -10.80 0.79
C VAL A 17 -1.00 -11.12 1.59
N ALA A 18 -0.39 -12.29 1.33
CA ALA A 18 0.86 -12.71 1.97
C ALA A 18 2.03 -11.76 1.67
N ALA A 19 2.01 -11.06 0.53
CA ALA A 19 3.02 -10.06 0.19
C ALA A 19 2.69 -8.66 0.73
N VAL A 20 1.44 -8.20 0.60
CA VAL A 20 1.06 -6.82 0.95
C VAL A 20 1.00 -6.58 2.44
N VAL A 21 0.60 -7.56 3.25
CA VAL A 21 0.53 -7.44 4.71
C VAL A 21 1.92 -7.14 5.33
N PRO A 22 2.96 -7.96 5.08
CA PRO A 22 4.30 -7.61 5.55
C PRO A 22 4.85 -6.34 4.88
N ALA A 23 4.48 -6.04 3.62
CA ALA A 23 4.87 -4.78 2.98
C ALA A 23 4.30 -3.56 3.71
N ALA A 24 3.06 -3.63 4.19
CA ALA A 24 2.42 -2.57 4.96
C ALA A 24 3.17 -2.32 6.28
N LEU A 25 3.42 -3.37 7.05
CA LEU A 25 4.13 -3.27 8.34
C LEU A 25 5.57 -2.76 8.15
N LEU A 26 6.29 -3.34 7.18
CA LEU A 26 7.67 -2.96 6.89
C LEU A 26 7.77 -1.53 6.35
N GLY A 27 6.82 -1.11 5.52
CA GLY A 27 6.74 0.25 4.99
C GLY A 27 6.51 1.27 6.09
N ALA A 28 5.57 1.03 7.02
CA ALA A 28 5.36 1.88 8.19
C ALA A 28 6.66 2.03 9.00
N TYR A 29 7.32 0.91 9.28
CA TYR A 29 8.58 0.88 9.99
C TYR A 29 9.66 1.70 9.27
N LEU A 30 9.82 1.52 7.95
CA LEU A 30 10.80 2.25 7.14
C LEU A 30 10.55 3.76 7.10
N LEU A 31 9.28 4.20 7.10
CA LEU A 31 8.91 5.61 7.09
C LEU A 31 9.28 6.32 8.41
N VAL A 32 9.11 5.65 9.55
CA VAL A 32 9.39 6.24 10.87
C VAL A 32 10.88 6.20 11.20
N ARG A 33 11.59 5.12 10.86
CA ARG A 33 12.98 4.90 11.29
C ARG A 33 14.00 5.82 10.61
N PRO A 34 15.23 5.94 11.17
CA PRO A 34 16.31 6.70 10.55
C PRO A 34 16.64 6.18 9.14
N LYS A 35 16.76 7.12 8.20
CA LYS A 35 16.95 6.87 6.77
C LYS A 35 18.45 6.82 6.46
N GLY A 36 18.85 6.16 5.36
CA GLY A 36 20.24 6.14 4.90
C GLY A 36 21.18 5.13 5.58
N THR A 37 20.71 4.40 6.60
CA THR A 37 21.49 3.32 7.24
C THR A 37 21.57 2.07 6.36
N SER A 38 22.56 1.20 6.58
CA SER A 38 22.64 -0.11 5.90
C SER A 38 21.39 -0.96 6.14
N ARG A 39 20.81 -0.89 7.34
CA ARG A 39 19.55 -1.55 7.69
C ARG A 39 18.38 -1.00 6.87
N HIS A 40 18.27 0.32 6.73
CA HIS A 40 17.25 0.95 5.89
C HIS A 40 17.37 0.51 4.42
N ARG A 41 18.59 0.41 3.88
CA ARG A 41 18.82 -0.05 2.51
C ARG A 41 18.41 -1.51 2.30
N LEU A 42 18.74 -2.40 3.24
CA LEU A 42 18.38 -3.82 3.15
C LEU A 42 16.85 -3.99 3.22
N LEU A 43 16.23 -3.42 4.25
CA LEU A 43 14.79 -3.51 4.46
C LEU A 43 14.01 -2.81 3.33
N GLY A 44 14.53 -1.71 2.79
CA GLY A 44 13.94 -1.04 1.63
C GLY A 44 13.96 -1.89 0.36
N LYS A 45 15.01 -2.70 0.14
CA LYS A 45 15.04 -3.67 -0.97
C LYS A 45 13.98 -4.77 -0.79
N ILE A 46 13.89 -5.35 0.43
CA ILE A 46 12.88 -6.36 0.76
C ILE A 46 11.48 -5.79 0.54
N TRP A 47 11.23 -4.58 1.03
CA TRP A 47 9.96 -3.89 0.85
C TRP A 47 9.62 -3.68 -0.64
N LEU A 48 10.57 -3.24 -1.46
CA LEU A 48 10.35 -3.09 -2.91
C LEU A 48 10.05 -4.43 -3.61
N VAL A 49 10.70 -5.52 -3.20
CA VAL A 49 10.39 -6.86 -3.73
C VAL A 49 8.96 -7.26 -3.37
N LEU A 50 8.55 -7.05 -2.12
CA LEU A 50 7.17 -7.31 -1.70
C LEU A 50 6.17 -6.48 -2.51
N MET A 51 6.43 -5.19 -2.71
CA MET A 51 5.57 -4.32 -3.54
C MET A 51 5.45 -4.83 -4.98
N VAL A 52 6.53 -5.33 -5.58
CA VAL A 52 6.51 -5.91 -6.93
C VAL A 52 5.68 -7.20 -6.95
N VAL A 53 5.87 -8.11 -5.98
CA VAL A 53 5.07 -9.35 -5.88
C VAL A 53 3.58 -9.03 -5.71
N THR A 54 3.26 -8.08 -4.84
CA THR A 54 1.89 -7.57 -4.64
C THR A 54 1.31 -7.03 -5.95
N ALA A 55 2.04 -6.19 -6.68
CA ALA A 55 1.56 -5.60 -7.92
C ALA A 55 1.45 -6.60 -9.08
N LEU A 56 2.32 -7.62 -9.13
CA LEU A 56 2.24 -8.66 -10.16
C LEU A 56 1.07 -9.62 -9.91
N SER A 57 0.89 -10.04 -8.65
CA SER A 57 -0.22 -10.92 -8.26
C SER A 57 -1.59 -10.27 -8.47
N SER A 58 -1.71 -8.94 -8.33
CA SER A 58 -2.99 -8.24 -8.56
C SER A 58 -3.46 -8.25 -10.01
N PHE A 59 -2.58 -8.43 -11.01
CA PHE A 59 -3.01 -8.62 -12.41
C PHE A 59 -3.78 -9.92 -12.63
N PHE A 60 -3.71 -10.86 -11.70
CA PHE A 60 -4.47 -12.12 -11.77
C PHE A 60 -5.79 -12.04 -11.01
N ILE A 61 -6.08 -10.91 -10.33
CA ILE A 61 -7.29 -10.71 -9.53
C ILE A 61 -8.35 -9.96 -10.35
N HIS A 62 -9.28 -10.70 -10.94
CA HIS A 62 -10.29 -10.18 -11.89
C HIS A 62 -11.69 -9.99 -11.28
N GLN A 63 -11.80 -9.49 -10.04
CA GLN A 63 -13.11 -9.37 -9.38
C GLN A 63 -14.00 -8.24 -9.90
N ILE A 64 -13.42 -7.19 -10.52
CA ILE A 64 -14.19 -6.08 -11.12
C ILE A 64 -14.01 -6.15 -12.62
N ASN A 65 -14.92 -6.83 -13.31
CA ASN A 65 -14.83 -7.00 -14.76
C ASN A 65 -15.53 -5.83 -15.48
N MET A 66 -14.85 -4.66 -15.52
CA MET A 66 -15.41 -3.44 -16.12
C MET A 66 -15.06 -3.30 -17.61
N PHE A 67 -13.85 -3.67 -18.01
CA PHE A 67 -13.41 -3.65 -19.41
C PHE A 67 -12.49 -4.84 -19.72
N TYR A 68 -13.02 -5.88 -20.38
CA TYR A 68 -12.28 -7.11 -20.73
C TYR A 68 -11.50 -7.76 -19.55
N GLY A 69 -12.06 -7.71 -18.34
CA GLY A 69 -11.44 -8.23 -17.12
C GLY A 69 -10.60 -7.23 -16.34
N PHE A 70 -10.22 -6.11 -16.96
CA PHE A 70 -9.42 -5.06 -16.32
C PHE A 70 -10.29 -4.10 -15.51
N SER A 71 -9.72 -3.66 -14.39
CA SER A 71 -10.31 -2.75 -13.42
C SER A 71 -9.36 -1.60 -13.09
N PRO A 72 -9.82 -0.49 -12.50
CA PRO A 72 -8.95 0.59 -12.04
C PRO A 72 -7.80 0.14 -11.11
N ILE A 73 -7.94 -1.02 -10.45
CA ILE A 73 -6.92 -1.63 -9.58
C ILE A 73 -5.68 -2.06 -10.39
N HIS A 74 -5.84 -2.38 -11.68
CA HIS A 74 -4.73 -2.72 -12.57
C HIS A 74 -3.88 -1.49 -12.91
N LEU A 75 -4.50 -0.31 -13.05
CA LEU A 75 -3.76 0.95 -13.20
C LEU A 75 -2.92 1.24 -11.95
N LEU A 76 -3.45 0.94 -10.77
CA LEU A 76 -2.70 1.05 -9.53
C LEU A 76 -1.50 0.09 -9.49
N SER A 77 -1.68 -1.12 -10.00
CA SER A 77 -0.60 -2.12 -10.11
C SER A 77 0.53 -1.63 -11.03
N ILE A 78 0.17 -1.07 -12.19
CA ILE A 78 1.11 -0.41 -13.11
C ILE A 78 1.84 0.73 -12.41
N PHE A 79 1.11 1.62 -11.72
CA PHE A 79 1.69 2.71 -10.95
C PHE A 79 2.71 2.21 -9.91
N VAL A 80 2.40 1.13 -9.19
CA VAL A 80 3.30 0.54 -8.20
C VAL A 80 4.59 0.03 -8.85
N LEU A 81 4.50 -0.67 -9.98
CA LEU A 81 5.67 -1.20 -10.70
C LEU A 81 6.59 -0.07 -11.20
N PHE A 82 6.02 0.96 -11.85
CA PHE A 82 6.78 2.13 -12.30
C PHE A 82 7.38 2.91 -11.12
N GLY A 83 6.64 3.04 -10.03
CA GLY A 83 7.14 3.67 -8.82
C GLY A 83 8.29 2.88 -8.19
N CYS A 84 8.22 1.54 -8.15
CA CYS A 84 9.31 0.72 -7.63
C CYS A 84 10.60 0.90 -8.45
N TRP A 85 10.47 0.86 -9.79
CA TRP A 85 11.57 1.17 -10.69
C TRP A 85 12.14 2.58 -10.44
N GLY A 86 11.26 3.59 -10.39
CA GLY A 86 11.62 4.98 -10.13
C GLY A 86 12.30 5.19 -8.79
N ALA A 87 11.87 4.50 -7.74
CA ALA A 87 12.48 4.54 -6.41
C ALA A 87 13.92 4.03 -6.44
N ILE A 88 14.18 2.91 -7.14
CA ILE A 88 15.52 2.33 -7.29
C ILE A 88 16.40 3.25 -8.15
N ALA A 89 15.89 3.71 -9.29
CA ALA A 89 16.63 4.56 -10.22
C ALA A 89 17.08 5.87 -9.56
N ASN A 90 16.19 6.54 -8.82
CA ASN A 90 16.51 7.78 -8.12
C ASN A 90 17.44 7.56 -6.92
N ALA A 91 17.32 6.44 -6.21
CA ALA A 91 18.27 6.09 -5.16
C ALA A 91 19.69 5.89 -5.72
N ARG A 92 19.84 5.22 -6.87
CA ARG A 92 21.12 5.01 -7.55
C ARG A 92 21.73 6.31 -8.08
N LYS A 93 20.89 7.23 -8.57
CA LYS A 93 21.30 8.57 -9.01
C LYS A 93 21.56 9.54 -7.85
N HIS A 94 21.49 9.07 -6.60
CA HIS A 94 21.58 9.91 -5.39
C HIS A 94 20.55 11.06 -5.34
N ASN A 95 19.46 10.97 -6.11
CA ASN A 95 18.34 11.90 -6.04
C ASN A 95 17.38 11.46 -4.92
N ILE A 96 17.78 11.75 -3.68
CA ILE A 96 17.10 11.26 -2.47
C ILE A 96 15.72 11.91 -2.29
N GLU A 97 15.54 13.16 -2.72
CA GLU A 97 14.25 13.84 -2.61
C GLU A 97 13.20 13.20 -3.54
N ALA A 98 13.57 12.85 -4.77
CA ALA A 98 12.70 12.10 -5.67
C ALA A 98 12.41 10.69 -5.12
N HIS A 99 13.43 9.99 -4.62
CA HIS A 99 13.24 8.68 -3.99
C HIS A 99 12.23 8.72 -2.84
N LYS A 100 12.38 9.68 -1.90
CA LYS A 100 11.45 9.86 -0.77
C LYS A 100 10.03 10.13 -1.23
N ARG A 101 9.86 10.99 -2.24
CA ARG A 101 8.54 11.32 -2.80
C ARG A 101 7.86 10.07 -3.35
N ILE A 102 8.58 9.30 -4.19
CA ILE A 102 8.05 8.08 -4.79
C ILE A 102 7.69 7.04 -3.73
N VAL A 103 8.57 6.78 -2.76
CA VAL A 103 8.32 5.80 -1.69
C VAL A 103 7.09 6.19 -0.86
N ARG A 104 6.91 7.49 -0.53
CA ARG A 104 5.70 7.96 0.14
C ARG A 104 4.45 7.76 -0.72
N SER A 105 4.51 8.09 -2.01
CA SER A 105 3.38 7.89 -2.93
C SER A 105 3.02 6.41 -3.07
N LEU A 106 4.01 5.52 -3.14
CA LEU A 106 3.80 4.06 -3.14
C LEU A 106 3.16 3.57 -1.84
N TYR A 107 3.59 4.08 -0.69
CA TYR A 107 3.03 3.67 0.59
C TYR A 107 1.60 4.18 0.78
N PHE A 108 1.36 5.49 0.65
CA PHE A 108 0.03 6.04 0.89
C PHE A 108 -0.97 5.73 -0.23
N GLY A 109 -0.53 5.77 -1.49
CA GLY A 109 -1.39 5.44 -2.63
C GLY A 109 -1.49 3.94 -2.90
N GLY A 110 -0.37 3.22 -2.87
CA GLY A 110 -0.32 1.80 -3.21
C GLY A 110 -0.70 0.84 -2.07
N ILE A 111 -0.44 1.20 -0.81
CA ILE A 111 -0.83 0.37 0.35
C ILE A 111 -2.05 0.95 1.03
N VAL A 112 -2.02 2.20 1.49
CA VAL A 112 -3.11 2.72 2.34
C VAL A 112 -4.41 2.91 1.56
N ALA A 113 -4.37 3.59 0.42
CA ALA A 113 -5.56 3.76 -0.40
C ALA A 113 -6.06 2.43 -0.96
N ALA A 114 -5.17 1.56 -1.46
CA ALA A 114 -5.53 0.22 -1.92
C ALA A 114 -6.17 -0.62 -0.81
N GLY A 115 -5.58 -0.61 0.39
CA GLY A 115 -6.11 -1.31 1.57
C GLY A 115 -7.52 -0.83 1.92
N ALA A 116 -7.76 0.48 1.89
CA ALA A 116 -9.11 1.02 2.09
C ALA A 116 -10.12 0.48 1.05
N PHE A 117 -9.73 0.37 -0.22
CA PHE A 117 -10.58 -0.26 -1.25
C PHE A 117 -10.85 -1.74 -0.99
N THR A 118 -9.87 -2.49 -0.46
CA THR A 118 -10.05 -3.93 -0.16
C THR A 118 -11.00 -4.21 0.99
N PHE A 119 -11.25 -3.23 1.87
CA PHE A 119 -12.19 -3.36 2.98
C PHE A 119 -13.60 -2.87 2.65
N LEU A 120 -13.87 -2.39 1.43
CA LEU A 120 -15.24 -2.06 1.02
C LEU A 120 -16.17 -3.27 1.18
N PRO A 121 -17.47 -3.04 1.45
CA PRO A 121 -18.46 -4.12 1.54
C PRO A 121 -18.40 -5.03 0.31
N SER A 122 -18.70 -6.32 0.47
CA SER A 122 -18.61 -7.39 -0.56
C SER A 122 -17.18 -7.79 -1.00
N ARG A 123 -16.14 -7.38 -0.26
CA ARG A 123 -14.76 -7.83 -0.51
C ARG A 123 -14.33 -8.87 0.52
N ILE A 124 -13.49 -9.81 0.08
CA ILE A 124 -12.97 -10.90 0.93
C ILE A 124 -12.32 -10.36 2.22
N MET A 125 -11.53 -9.28 2.14
CA MET A 125 -10.89 -8.73 3.34
C MET A 125 -11.87 -8.04 4.29
N ASN A 126 -13.04 -7.59 3.83
CA ASN A 126 -14.13 -7.11 4.68
C ASN A 126 -14.76 -8.27 5.48
N GLU A 127 -15.00 -9.41 4.85
CA GLU A 127 -15.47 -10.61 5.54
C GLU A 127 -14.47 -11.07 6.61
N VAL A 128 -13.17 -11.12 6.26
CA VAL A 128 -12.12 -11.54 7.19
C VAL A 128 -11.98 -10.59 8.40
N ALA A 129 -11.97 -9.28 8.16
CA ALA A 129 -11.65 -8.28 9.20
C ALA A 129 -12.87 -7.77 9.98
N PHE A 130 -14.04 -7.68 9.32
CA PHE A 130 -15.25 -7.05 9.86
C PHE A 130 -16.46 -7.99 9.87
N ASP A 131 -16.29 -9.28 9.56
CA ASP A 131 -17.38 -10.26 9.54
C ASP A 131 -18.51 -9.90 8.57
N GLY A 132 -18.16 -9.18 7.49
CA GLY A 132 -19.11 -8.69 6.49
C GLY A 132 -19.83 -7.40 6.86
N ASP A 133 -19.50 -6.76 8.00
CA ASP A 133 -20.12 -5.51 8.41
C ASP A 133 -19.92 -4.41 7.36
N GLU A 134 -21.02 -3.78 6.95
CA GLU A 134 -21.02 -2.78 5.90
C GLU A 134 -20.52 -1.41 6.38
N THR A 135 -20.58 -1.13 7.69
CA THR A 135 -20.34 0.21 8.27
C THR A 135 -18.94 0.38 8.86
N ALA A 136 -18.41 -0.64 9.52
CA ALA A 136 -17.11 -0.64 10.19
C ALA A 136 -15.94 -0.27 9.28
N PRO A 137 -15.86 -0.74 8.01
CA PRO A 137 -14.79 -0.34 7.10
C PRO A 137 -14.73 1.16 6.84
N PHE A 138 -15.88 1.80 6.68
CA PHE A 138 -15.96 3.23 6.40
C PHE A 138 -15.49 4.05 7.61
N LEU A 139 -15.82 3.61 8.83
CA LEU A 139 -15.36 4.23 10.06
C LEU A 139 -13.83 4.12 10.22
N VAL A 140 -13.27 2.94 9.94
CA VAL A 140 -11.81 2.73 9.97
C VAL A 140 -11.11 3.56 8.89
N ALA A 141 -11.63 3.57 7.66
CA ALA A 141 -11.10 4.37 6.57
C ALA A 141 -11.13 5.87 6.88
N ALA A 142 -12.24 6.36 7.46
CA ALA A 142 -12.38 7.75 7.90
C ALA A 142 -11.35 8.08 9.01
N GLY A 143 -11.16 7.20 9.99
CA GLY A 143 -10.16 7.37 11.04
C GLY A 143 -8.73 7.45 10.49
N ILE A 144 -8.37 6.58 9.54
CA ILE A 144 -7.07 6.62 8.86
C ILE A 144 -6.92 7.92 8.06
N ALA A 145 -7.93 8.32 7.30
CA ALA A 145 -7.90 9.56 6.52
C ALA A 145 -7.70 10.80 7.41
N ILE A 146 -8.43 10.88 8.53
CA ILE A 146 -8.30 11.97 9.52
C ILE A 146 -6.88 11.97 10.11
N ALA A 147 -6.35 10.81 10.50
CA ALA A 147 -4.99 10.71 11.02
C ALA A 147 -3.94 11.16 10.01
N LEU A 148 -4.06 10.76 8.75
CA LEU A 148 -3.17 11.18 7.66
C LEU A 148 -3.25 12.69 7.42
N LEU A 149 -4.47 13.25 7.34
CA LEU A 149 -4.68 14.69 7.17
C LEU A 149 -4.10 15.46 8.35
N TRP A 150 -4.26 14.98 9.57
CA TRP A 150 -3.70 15.59 10.77
C TRP A 150 -2.17 15.58 10.74
N LEU A 151 -1.54 14.44 10.41
CA LEU A 151 -0.09 14.31 10.28
C LEU A 151 0.45 15.25 9.19
N MET A 152 -0.20 15.31 8.03
CA MET A 152 0.16 16.23 6.95
C MET A 152 -0.01 17.69 7.37
N SER A 153 -1.09 18.02 8.07
CA SER A 153 -1.34 19.39 8.56
C SER A 153 -0.30 19.85 9.56
N LYS A 154 0.22 18.93 10.41
CA LYS A 154 1.31 19.22 11.35
C LYS A 154 2.60 19.54 10.61
N GLU A 155 2.96 18.75 9.60
CA GLU A 155 4.19 18.98 8.85
C GLU A 155 4.14 20.29 8.03
N ILE A 156 2.99 20.63 7.45
CA ILE A 156 2.78 21.92 6.77
C ILE A 156 2.88 23.09 7.76
N ARG A 157 2.24 22.96 8.93
CA ARG A 157 2.23 24.00 9.97
C ARG A 157 3.63 24.20 10.58
N GLN A 158 4.44 23.14 10.67
CA GLN A 158 5.81 23.20 11.15
C GLN A 158 6.76 23.88 10.14
N ARG A 159 6.57 23.64 8.84
CA ARG A 159 7.31 24.33 7.77
C ARG A 159 7.02 25.83 7.72
N ARG A 160 5.76 26.24 7.89
CA ARG A 160 5.36 27.65 7.94
C ARG A 160 5.88 28.42 9.17
N ARG A 161 6.26 27.72 10.24
CA ARG A 161 6.83 28.35 11.46
C ARG A 161 8.35 28.55 11.38
N LEU A 162 9.02 27.92 10.41
CA LEU A 162 10.48 27.96 10.22
C LEU A 162 10.89 28.85 9.03
N SER A 163 9.93 29.45 8.33
CA SER A 163 10.09 30.47 7.29
C SER A 163 9.74 31.84 7.84
#